data_AF-A0A2N7YDQ0-F1
#
_entry.id   AF-A0A2N7YDQ0-F1
#
_cell.length_a   1.000
_cell.length_b   1.000
_cell.length_c   1.000
_cell.angle_alpha   90.00
_cell.angle_beta   90.00
_cell.angle_gamma   90.00
#
_symmetry.space_group_name_H-M   'P 1'
#
loop_
_entity.id
_entity.type
_entity.pdbx_description
1 polymer ?
#
loop_
_entity_poly.entity_id
_entity_poly.type
_entity_poly.pdbx_seq_one_letter_code
_entity_poly.pdbx_strand_id
1 'polypeptide(L)'
;SHSAFSEVTLAAVRKRGWAQSVGEREAGVASVSAPVRSPSGKVIAAISVSGPIERLTRQPGRIHAPAVVAAGERLSEVLRRSAQ
;
A
#
# COMPACT_ATOMS: atom_id res chain seq x y z
N SER A 1 -19.61 12.34 0.03
CA SER A 1 -18.31 12.72 -0.57
C SER A 1 -18.07 11.81 -1.77
N HIS A 2 -17.83 12.35 -2.97
CA HIS A 2 -17.45 11.54 -4.14
C HIS A 2 -15.97 11.17 -4.00
N SER A 3 -15.69 10.01 -3.40
CA SER A 3 -14.34 9.46 -3.38
C SER A 3 -13.96 9.04 -4.81
N ALA A 4 -12.74 9.36 -5.25
CA ALA A 4 -12.21 8.94 -6.55
C ALA A 4 -12.00 7.41 -6.66
N PHE A 5 -12.22 6.67 -5.58
CA PHE A 5 -12.05 5.22 -5.52
C PHE A 5 -13.42 4.52 -5.52
N SER A 6 -13.67 3.70 -6.54
CA SER A 6 -14.85 2.85 -6.61
C SER A 6 -14.78 1.70 -5.60
N GLU A 7 -15.95 1.15 -5.24
CA GLU A 7 -16.03 -0.04 -4.38
C GLU A 7 -15.24 -1.22 -4.97
N VAL A 8 -15.25 -1.37 -6.29
CA VAL A 8 -14.50 -2.41 -7.01
C VAL A 8 -12.99 -2.24 -6.77
N THR A 9 -12.47 -1.01 -6.89
CA THR A 9 -11.06 -0.73 -6.62
C THR A 9 -10.69 -1.03 -5.18
N LEU A 10 -11.54 -0.62 -4.22
CA LEU A 10 -11.33 -0.90 -2.81
C LEU A 10 -11.39 -2.41 -2.49
N ALA A 11 -12.31 -3.14 -3.10
CA ALA A 11 -12.41 -4.60 -2.96
C ALA A 11 -11.15 -5.29 -3.51
N ALA A 12 -10.65 -4.85 -4.68
CA ALA A 12 -9.42 -5.37 -5.26
C ALA A 12 -8.20 -5.11 -4.36
N VAL A 13 -8.07 -3.90 -3.80
CA VAL A 13 -7.01 -3.54 -2.84
C VAL A 13 -7.09 -4.42 -1.59
N ARG A 14 -8.28 -4.62 -1.02
CA ARG A 14 -8.47 -5.49 0.16
C ARG A 14 -8.09 -6.94 -0.14
N LYS A 15 -8.49 -7.47 -1.30
CA LYS A 15 -8.18 -8.84 -1.72
C LYS A 15 -6.68 -9.08 -1.89
N ARG A 16 -5.97 -8.14 -2.52
CA ARG A 16 -4.53 -8.29 -2.82
C ARG A 16 -3.60 -7.81 -1.70
N GLY A 17 -4.11 -7.03 -0.74
CA GLY A 17 -3.34 -6.55 0.40
C GLY A 17 -2.46 -5.32 0.14
N TRP A 18 -2.57 -4.69 -1.04
CA TRP A 18 -1.77 -3.51 -1.41
C TRP A 18 -2.52 -2.58 -2.38
N ALA A 19 -2.08 -1.34 -2.46
CA ALA A 19 -2.55 -0.32 -3.40
C ALA A 19 -1.39 0.20 -4.24
N GLN A 20 -1.69 0.70 -5.44
CA GLN A 20 -0.72 1.44 -6.25
C GLN A 20 -1.40 2.67 -6.83
N SER A 21 -0.61 3.70 -7.12
CA SER A 21 -1.03 4.86 -7.89
C SER A 21 0.02 5.21 -8.94
N VAL A 22 -0.41 5.83 -10.04
CA VAL A 22 0.45 6.24 -11.15
C VAL A 22 -0.02 7.60 -11.65
N GLY A 23 0.79 8.65 -11.41
CA GLY A 23 0.46 10.01 -11.82
C GLY A 23 -0.72 10.66 -11.07
N GLU A 24 -1.30 9.98 -10.08
CA GLU A 24 -2.53 10.43 -9.41
C GLU A 24 -2.28 11.60 -8.45
N ARG A 25 -1.21 11.53 -7.64
CA ARG A 25 -0.82 12.61 -6.70
C ARG A 25 0.06 13.66 -7.37
N GLU A 26 0.99 13.19 -8.18
CA GLU A 26 2.00 14.00 -8.85
C GLU A 26 2.31 13.38 -10.20
N ALA A 27 2.24 14.19 -11.26
CA ALA A 27 2.54 13.73 -12.61
C ALA A 27 3.97 13.16 -12.68
N GLY A 28 4.15 12.01 -13.33
CA GLY A 28 5.46 11.37 -13.43
C GLY A 28 5.85 10.50 -12.23
N VAL A 29 5.07 10.47 -11.16
CA VAL A 29 5.35 9.65 -9.96
C VAL A 29 4.43 8.44 -9.87
N ALA A 30 5.01 7.28 -9.57
CA ALA A 30 4.28 6.07 -9.21
C ALA A 30 4.59 5.68 -7.76
N SER A 31 3.65 4.97 -7.13
CA SER A 31 3.87 4.37 -5.82
C SER A 31 3.15 3.04 -5.66
N VAL A 32 3.64 2.24 -4.70
CA VAL A 32 2.98 1.06 -4.17
C VAL A 32 2.99 1.12 -2.64
N SER A 33 1.85 0.78 -2.04
CA SER A 33 1.65 0.88 -0.59
C SER A 33 1.00 -0.37 -0.02
N ALA A 34 1.39 -0.73 1.20
CA ALA A 34 0.77 -1.81 1.97
C ALA A 34 0.29 -1.30 3.34
N PRO A 35 -0.79 -1.88 3.91
CA PRO A 35 -1.31 -1.47 5.20
C PRO A 35 -0.41 -1.95 6.34
N VAL A 36 -0.31 -1.13 7.38
CA VAL A 36 0.19 -1.52 8.69
C VAL A 36 -1.02 -1.63 9.62
N ARG A 37 -1.13 -2.75 10.33
CA ARG A 37 -2.29 -3.09 11.14
C ARG A 37 -1.96 -3.06 12.64
N SER A 38 -2.91 -2.60 13.42
CA SER A 38 -2.91 -2.76 14.87
C SER A 38 -3.06 -4.24 15.27
N PRO A 39 -2.83 -4.58 16.55
CA PRO A 39 -3.14 -5.91 17.08
C PRO A 39 -4.60 -6.32 16.86
N SER A 40 -5.53 -5.36 16.87
CA SER A 40 -6.96 -5.58 16.57
C SER A 40 -7.28 -5.74 15.08
N GLY A 41 -6.26 -5.77 14.20
CA GLY A 41 -6.43 -5.94 12.75
C GLY A 41 -6.84 -4.68 11.98
N LYS A 42 -7.11 -3.58 12.68
CA LYS A 42 -7.45 -2.28 12.09
C LYS A 42 -6.24 -1.71 11.35
N VAL A 43 -6.44 -1.20 10.14
CA VAL A 43 -5.38 -0.45 9.44
C VAL A 43 -5.16 0.88 10.18
N ILE A 44 -3.94 1.12 10.63
CA ILE A 44 -3.57 2.32 11.40
C ILE A 44 -2.53 3.18 10.68
N ALA A 45 -1.82 2.62 9.71
CA ALA A 45 -0.88 3.34 8.85
C ALA A 45 -0.72 2.59 7.52
N ALA A 46 0.11 3.15 6.63
CA ALA A 46 0.56 2.48 5.41
C ALA A 46 2.06 2.75 5.22
N ILE A 47 2.77 1.77 4.67
CA ILE A 47 4.15 1.93 4.19
C ILE A 47 4.13 2.00 2.67
N SER A 48 4.91 2.91 2.09
CA SER A 48 4.93 3.18 0.65
C SER A 48 6.35 3.26 0.12
N VAL A 49 6.55 2.79 -1.10
CA VAL A 49 7.70 3.16 -1.94
C VAL A 49 7.17 3.97 -3.11
N SER A 50 7.81 5.12 -3.35
CA SER A 50 7.42 6.07 -4.39
C SER A 50 8.63 6.52 -5.19
N GLY A 51 8.41 6.90 -6.45
CA GLY A 51 9.48 7.36 -7.32
C GLY A 51 9.01 7.58 -8.76
N PRO A 52 9.91 8.04 -9.64
CA PRO A 52 9.59 8.30 -11.05
C PRO A 52 9.04 7.05 -11.75
N ILE A 53 8.02 7.23 -12.59
CA ILE A 53 7.39 6.18 -13.40
C ILE A 53 8.43 5.46 -14.27
N GLU A 54 9.47 6.17 -14.72
CA GLU A 54 10.56 5.61 -15.52
C GLU A 54 11.31 4.51 -14.77
N ARG A 55 11.35 4.56 -13.42
CA ARG A 55 12.00 3.55 -12.58
C ARG A 55 11.03 2.54 -12.00
N LEU A 56 9.89 3.00 -11.48
CA LEU A 56 8.91 2.12 -10.82
C LEU A 56 7.88 1.53 -11.77
N THR A 57 7.91 1.91 -13.05
CA THR A 57 6.98 1.52 -14.11
C THR A 57 5.56 2.07 -13.95
N ARG A 58 4.70 1.87 -14.96
CA ARG A 58 3.25 2.13 -14.87
C ARG A 58 2.49 1.02 -14.12
N GLN A 59 3.18 0.00 -13.62
CA GLN A 59 2.60 -1.10 -12.84
C GLN A 59 3.51 -1.43 -11.64
N PRO A 60 3.78 -0.46 -10.75
CA PRO A 60 4.76 -0.63 -9.65
C PRO A 60 4.44 -1.81 -8.74
N GLY A 61 3.15 -2.16 -8.59
CA GLY A 61 2.72 -3.32 -7.82
C GLY A 61 3.24 -4.66 -8.35
N ARG A 62 3.52 -4.81 -9.65
CA ARG A 62 4.02 -6.09 -10.19
C ARG A 62 5.40 -6.45 -9.68
N ILE A 63 6.23 -5.46 -9.40
CA ILE A 63 7.63 -5.66 -9.00
C ILE A 63 7.77 -5.46 -7.49
N HIS A 64 7.15 -4.42 -6.96
CA HIS A 64 7.45 -3.94 -5.61
C HIS A 64 6.44 -4.38 -4.55
N ALA A 65 5.24 -4.85 -4.92
CA ALA A 65 4.23 -5.23 -3.94
C ALA A 65 4.70 -6.30 -2.94
N PRO A 66 5.39 -7.39 -3.34
CA PRO A 66 5.85 -8.40 -2.37
C PRO A 66 6.74 -7.82 -1.26
N ALA A 67 7.68 -6.94 -1.64
CA ALA A 67 8.59 -6.31 -0.68
C ALA A 67 7.86 -5.32 0.24
N VAL A 68 6.96 -4.52 -0.31
CA VAL A 68 6.21 -3.51 0.46
C VAL A 68 5.21 -4.16 1.40
N VAL A 69 4.53 -5.24 0.96
CA VAL A 69 3.63 -6.04 1.81
C VAL A 69 4.41 -6.67 2.96
N ALA A 70 5.53 -7.34 2.68
CA ALA A 70 6.37 -7.92 3.72
C ALA A 70 6.86 -6.87 4.74
N ALA A 71 7.15 -5.65 4.29
CA ALA A 71 7.51 -4.55 5.20
C ALA A 71 6.32 -4.11 6.07
N GLY A 72 5.12 -4.00 5.50
CA GLY A 72 3.89 -3.69 6.25
C GLY A 72 3.53 -4.75 7.28
N GLU A 73 3.73 -6.03 6.94
CA GLU A 73 3.54 -7.16 7.84
C GLU A 73 4.55 -7.15 9.00
N ARG A 74 5.84 -6.89 8.72
CA ARG A 74 6.87 -6.76 9.77
C ARG A 74 6.56 -5.63 10.74
N LEU A 75 6.12 -4.47 10.25
CA LEU A 75 5.70 -3.37 11.11
C LEU A 75 4.49 -3.75 11.96
N SER A 76 3.52 -4.46 11.38
CA SER A 76 2.35 -4.96 12.10
C SER A 76 2.73 -5.99 13.18
N GLU A 77 3.74 -6.82 12.93
CA GLU A 77 4.30 -7.76 13.92
C GLU A 77 4.95 -7.03 15.09
N VAL A 78 5.78 -6.01 14.82
CA VAL A 78 6.40 -5.20 15.87
C VAL A 78 5.35 -4.56 16.76
N LEU A 79 4.28 -4.01 16.17
CA LEU A 79 3.18 -3.41 16.92
C LEU A 79 2.40 -4.43 17.76
N ARG A 80 2.26 -5.68 17.31
CA ARG A 80 1.66 -6.76 18.10
C ARG A 80 2.50 -7.13 19.31
N ARG A 81 3.82 -7.23 19.14
CA ARG A 81 4.72 -7.55 20.26
C ARG A 81 4.81 -6.44 21.29
N SER A 82 4.81 -5.17 20.88
CA SER A 82 4.89 -4.04 21.81
C SER A 82 3.61 -3.79 22.63
N ALA A 83 2.50 -4.45 22.27
CA ALA A 83 1.23 -4.37 22.97
C ALA A 83 1.02 -5.53 23.96
N GLN A 84 1.95 -6.48 24.01
CA GLN A 84 2.03 -7.56 25.00
C GLN A 84 2.84 -7.10 26.20
#